data_AF-A9VTM5-F1
#
_entry.id   AF-A9VTM5-F1
#
_cell.length_a   1.000
_cell.length_b   1.000
_cell.length_c   1.000
_cell.angle_alpha   90.00
_cell.angle_beta   90.00
_cell.angle_gamma   90.00
#
_symmetry.space_group_name_H-M   'P 1'
#
loop_
_entity.id
_entity.type
_entity.pdbx_description
1 polymer ?
#
loop_
_entity_poly.entity_id
_entity_poly.type
_entity_poly.pdbx_seq_one_letter_code
_entity_poly.pdbx_strand_id
1 'polypeptide(L)'
;MTHSNEKKSHGFKGIGEKLNPTIYQVRFIKLDGPIQFDSFPKLKELGDWLSTSTQIWSCHSTMYKYNREEFEKKFFEITKLPADNVVISTGGIGFNFMSPGWRDSL
;
A
#
# COMPACT_ATOMS: atom_id res chain seq x y z
N MET A 1 -47.06 -23.84 -21.80
CA MET A 1 -46.93 -22.39 -21.99
C MET A 1 -46.11 -21.88 -20.83
N THR A 2 -44.81 -21.68 -21.03
CA THR A 2 -43.88 -21.16 -20.03
C THR A 2 -42.75 -20.49 -20.79
N HIS A 3 -42.73 -19.16 -20.71
CA HIS A 3 -41.67 -18.32 -21.27
C HIS A 3 -40.45 -18.41 -20.36
N SER A 4 -39.33 -18.95 -20.85
CA SER A 4 -38.02 -18.71 -20.25
C SER A 4 -37.29 -17.67 -21.09
N ASN A 5 -37.28 -16.46 -20.58
CA ASN A 5 -36.51 -15.33 -21.06
C ASN A 5 -35.08 -15.47 -20.53
N GLU A 6 -34.22 -16.20 -21.25
CA GLU A 6 -32.81 -16.26 -20.92
C GLU A 6 -32.09 -15.12 -21.63
N LYS A 7 -31.80 -14.09 -20.82
CA LYS A 7 -31.10 -12.87 -21.22
C LYS A 7 -29.74 -13.22 -21.83
N LYS A 8 -29.53 -12.72 -23.05
CA LYS A 8 -28.23 -12.57 -23.71
C LYS A 8 -27.17 -12.11 -22.72
N SER A 9 -26.22 -12.99 -22.43
CA SER A 9 -24.97 -12.69 -21.76
C SER A 9 -24.23 -11.63 -22.57
N HIS A 10 -24.32 -10.37 -22.15
CA HIS A 10 -23.40 -9.34 -22.64
C HIS A 10 -22.01 -9.74 -22.18
N GLY A 11 -21.17 -10.18 -23.13
CA GLY A 11 -19.76 -10.39 -22.91
C GLY A 11 -19.12 -9.09 -22.45
N PHE A 12 -18.92 -8.94 -21.14
CA PHE A 12 -18.04 -7.93 -20.59
C PHE A 12 -16.62 -8.29 -21.04
N LYS A 13 -16.16 -7.61 -22.09
CA LYS A 13 -14.76 -7.48 -22.46
C LYS A 13 -14.10 -6.57 -21.41
N GLY A 14 -13.86 -7.12 -20.23
CA GLY A 14 -13.28 -6.43 -19.09
C GLY A 14 -11.76 -6.34 -19.22
N ILE A 15 -11.29 -5.22 -19.75
CA ILE A 15 -9.99 -4.62 -19.42
C ILE A 15 -9.84 -4.65 -17.90
N GLY A 16 -8.90 -5.44 -17.38
CA GLY A 16 -8.86 -5.70 -15.95
C GLY A 16 -7.61 -6.45 -15.53
N GLU A 17 -6.42 -5.96 -15.93
CA GLU A 17 -5.28 -6.12 -15.05
C GLU A 17 -5.67 -5.44 -13.74
N LYS A 18 -6.12 -6.26 -12.77
CA LYS A 18 -6.39 -5.83 -11.40
C LYS A 18 -5.06 -5.32 -10.85
N LEU A 19 -4.79 -4.03 -11.04
CA LEU A 19 -3.59 -3.35 -10.57
C LEU A 19 -3.65 -3.41 -9.05
N ASN A 20 -3.03 -4.44 -8.48
CA ASN A 20 -2.91 -4.57 -7.04
C ASN A 20 -1.92 -3.50 -6.59
N PRO A 21 -2.36 -2.42 -5.93
CA PRO A 21 -1.46 -1.35 -5.52
C PRO A 21 -0.46 -1.91 -4.52
N THR A 22 0.82 -1.69 -4.74
CA THR A 22 1.85 -2.05 -3.75
C THR A 22 1.87 -0.96 -2.69
N ILE A 23 1.21 -1.25 -1.57
CA ILE A 23 1.19 -0.36 -0.41
C ILE A 23 2.29 -0.78 0.55
N TYR A 24 3.23 0.13 0.82
CA TYR A 24 4.21 0.03 1.87
C TYR A 24 3.67 0.65 3.15
N GLN A 25 3.71 -0.10 4.23
CA GLN A 25 3.40 0.40 5.56
C GLN A 25 4.71 0.54 6.35
N VAL A 26 4.96 1.73 6.85
CA VAL A 26 6.11 2.09 7.67
C VAL A 26 5.61 2.28 9.09
N ARG A 27 6.00 1.38 9.99
CA ARG A 27 5.62 1.44 11.41
C ARG A 27 6.82 1.87 12.24
N PHE A 28 6.63 2.88 13.06
CA PHE A 28 7.64 3.34 14.00
C PHE A 28 7.48 2.60 15.35
N ILE A 29 8.52 1.90 15.79
CA ILE A 29 8.49 1.05 16.99
C ILE A 29 9.16 1.74 18.18
N LYS A 30 10.27 2.44 17.94
CA LYS A 30 11.03 3.15 18.97
C LYS A 30 11.35 4.53 18.44
N LEU A 31 10.67 5.55 18.94
CA LEU A 31 10.96 6.94 18.62
C LEU A 31 11.07 7.73 19.92
N ASP A 32 12.07 8.61 19.99
CA ASP A 32 12.23 9.57 21.10
C ASP A 32 11.14 10.66 21.09
N GLY A 33 10.37 10.78 20.00
CA GLY A 33 9.28 11.73 19.86
C GLY A 33 8.46 11.54 18.57
N PRO A 34 7.32 12.25 18.43
CA PRO A 34 6.50 12.18 17.23
C PRO A 34 7.27 12.72 16.02
N ILE A 35 7.33 11.93 14.95
CA ILE A 35 7.93 12.35 13.69
C ILE A 35 6.89 13.09 12.85
N GLN A 36 7.25 14.28 12.39
CA GLN A 36 6.47 15.02 11.40
C GLN A 36 6.87 14.61 9.98
N PHE A 37 5.89 14.26 9.16
CA PHE A 37 6.11 13.89 7.77
C PHE A 37 6.71 15.05 6.96
N ASP A 38 6.27 16.28 7.22
CA ASP A 38 6.78 17.49 6.55
C ASP A 38 8.27 17.75 6.77
N SER A 39 8.90 17.15 7.78
CA SER A 39 10.35 17.18 7.97
C SER A 39 11.11 16.43 6.87
N PHE A 40 10.44 15.58 6.08
CA PHE A 40 11.04 14.76 5.04
C PHE A 40 10.35 14.95 3.68
N PRO A 41 10.48 16.12 3.04
CA PRO A 41 9.82 16.41 1.76
C PRO A 41 10.21 15.44 0.63
N LYS A 42 11.43 14.87 0.70
CA LYS A 42 11.95 13.88 -0.26
C LYS A 42 11.20 12.54 -0.21
N LEU A 43 10.45 12.24 0.85
CA LEU A 43 9.65 11.02 0.90
C LEU A 43 8.59 10.98 -0.20
N LYS A 44 8.12 12.13 -0.67
CA LYS A 44 7.19 12.23 -1.81
C LYS A 44 7.77 11.63 -3.10
N GLU A 45 9.10 11.50 -3.21
CA GLU A 45 9.76 10.83 -4.34
C GLU A 45 9.59 9.30 -4.30
N LEU A 46 9.32 8.72 -3.12
CA LEU A 46 9.13 7.27 -2.97
C LEU A 46 7.74 6.80 -3.46
N GLY A 47 6.77 7.71 -3.54
CA GLY A 47 5.40 7.41 -3.94
C GLY A 47 4.38 8.32 -3.26
N ASP A 48 3.12 7.95 -3.43
CA ASP A 48 1.98 8.66 -2.88
C ASP A 48 1.71 8.23 -1.44
N TRP A 49 1.92 9.15 -0.49
CA TRP A 49 1.66 8.88 0.92
C TRP A 49 0.18 9.02 1.22
N LEU A 50 -0.47 7.90 1.50
CA LEU A 50 -1.91 7.79 1.74
C LEU A 50 -2.29 8.16 3.17
N SER A 51 -1.38 7.93 4.13
CA SER A 51 -1.61 8.22 5.54
C SER A 51 -0.28 8.46 6.24
N THR A 52 -0.23 9.49 7.08
CA THR A 52 0.98 9.90 7.82
C THR A 52 0.64 10.14 9.29
N SER A 53 0.24 9.09 10.00
CA SER A 53 -0.06 9.16 11.44
C SER A 53 1.22 9.17 12.28
N THR A 54 1.12 9.42 13.59
CA THR A 54 2.30 9.48 14.48
C THR A 54 3.08 8.17 14.58
N GLN A 55 2.44 7.02 14.31
CA GLN A 55 3.05 5.70 14.49
C GLN A 55 3.12 4.87 13.20
N ILE A 56 2.28 5.17 12.22
CA ILE A 56 2.18 4.38 10.99
C ILE A 56 2.01 5.32 9.81
N TRP A 57 2.89 5.17 8.83
CA TRP A 57 2.75 5.79 7.52
C TRP A 57 2.46 4.75 6.46
N SER A 58 1.66 5.12 5.46
CA SER A 58 1.30 4.27 4.34
C SER A 58 1.67 4.98 3.05
N CYS A 59 2.49 4.34 2.22
CA CYS A 59 2.95 4.83 0.94
C CYS A 59 2.51 3.87 -0.17
N HIS A 60 1.82 4.40 -1.17
CA HIS A 60 1.60 3.71 -2.43
C HIS A 60 2.76 4.03 -3.36
N SER A 61 3.66 3.07 -3.55
CA SER A 61 4.81 3.23 -4.45
C SER A 61 4.58 2.47 -5.74
N THR A 62 4.46 3.20 -6.84
CA THR A 62 4.42 2.63 -8.19
C THR A 62 5.83 2.30 -8.70
N MET A 63 6.85 3.06 -8.28
CA MET A 63 8.25 2.87 -8.66
C MET A 63 8.85 1.59 -8.10
N TYR A 64 8.59 1.28 -6.83
CA TYR A 64 9.17 0.12 -6.16
C TYR A 64 8.22 -1.08 -6.13
N LYS A 65 7.31 -1.22 -7.11
CA LYS A 65 6.36 -2.32 -7.18
C LYS A 65 7.12 -3.67 -7.12
N TYR A 66 6.94 -4.41 -6.01
CA TYR A 66 7.65 -5.66 -5.67
C TYR A 66 9.12 -5.57 -5.25
N ASN A 67 9.70 -4.36 -5.10
CA ASN A 67 11.08 -4.18 -4.67
C ASN A 67 11.18 -3.48 -3.30
N ARG A 68 10.82 -4.23 -2.24
CA ARG A 68 10.80 -3.73 -0.86
C ARG A 68 12.19 -3.26 -0.39
N GLU A 69 13.24 -3.98 -0.74
CA GLU A 69 14.60 -3.68 -0.27
C GLU A 69 15.08 -2.31 -0.77
N GLU A 70 14.78 -1.96 -2.03
CA GLU A 70 15.12 -0.64 -2.56
C GLU A 70 14.28 0.48 -1.93
N PHE A 71 12.98 0.25 -1.75
CA PHE A 71 12.12 1.20 -1.03
C PHE A 71 12.66 1.45 0.38
N GLU A 72 13.00 0.38 1.11
CA GLU A 72 13.52 0.44 2.47
C GLU A 72 14.85 1.19 2.53
N LYS A 73 15.80 0.85 1.64
CA LYS A 73 17.09 1.55 1.53
C LYS A 73 16.89 3.05 1.30
N LYS A 74 16.03 3.43 0.36
CA LYS A 74 15.77 4.84 0.04
C LYS A 74 15.03 5.56 1.17
N PHE A 75 14.09 4.89 1.83
CA PHE A 75 13.42 5.41 3.02
C PHE A 75 14.42 5.75 4.13
N PHE A 76 15.34 4.83 4.45
CA PHE A 76 16.36 5.08 5.47
C PHE A 76 17.41 6.11 5.03
N GLU A 77 17.76 6.17 3.75
CA GLU A 77 18.64 7.21 3.19
C GLU A 77 18.05 8.62 3.37
N ILE A 78 16.73 8.77 3.17
CA ILE A 78 16.02 10.05 3.33
C ILE A 78 15.81 10.40 4.81
N THR A 79 15.31 9.45 5.59
CA THR A 79 14.88 9.72 6.97
C THR A 79 16.02 9.70 7.98
N LYS A 80 17.14 9.04 7.64
CA LYS A 80 18.28 8.80 8.53
C LYS A 80 17.87 8.17 9.86
N LEU A 81 16.72 7.49 9.90
CA LEU A 81 16.25 6.77 11.06
C LEU A 81 17.04 5.46 11.18
N PRO A 82 17.31 4.99 12.40
CA PRO A 82 17.94 3.69 12.58
C PRO A 82 16.94 2.57 12.21
N ALA A 83 17.45 1.53 11.55
CA ALA A 83 16.62 0.43 11.07
C ALA A 83 15.87 -0.30 12.19
N ASP A 84 16.45 -0.38 13.40
CA ASP A 84 15.82 -0.96 14.59
C ASP A 84 14.55 -0.21 15.06
N ASN A 85 14.37 1.04 14.63
CA ASN A 85 13.26 1.88 15.07
C ASN A 85 12.07 1.83 14.13
N VAL A 86 12.22 1.24 12.94
CA VAL A 86 11.22 1.26 11.87
C VAL A 86 11.03 -0.13 11.27
N VAL A 87 9.79 -0.58 11.17
CA VAL A 87 9.44 -1.80 10.43
C VAL A 87 8.66 -1.43 9.18
N ILE A 88 9.18 -1.85 8.03
CA ILE A 88 8.53 -1.65 6.73
C ILE A 88 7.96 -2.97 6.22
N SER A 89 6.67 -2.96 5.93
CA SER A 89 5.91 -4.12 5.44
C SER A 89 5.18 -3.79 4.15
N THR A 90 5.02 -4.79 3.29
CA THR A 90 4.20 -4.71 2.06
C THR A 90 2.81 -5.25 2.35
N GLY A 91 1.78 -4.44 2.13
CA GLY A 91 0.43 -4.69 2.65
C GLY A 91 0.35 -4.22 4.11
N GLY A 92 -0.69 -3.46 4.44
CA GLY A 92 -0.87 -2.98 5.81
C GLY A 92 -1.09 -4.14 6.78
N ILE A 93 -0.70 -4.00 8.04
CA ILE A 93 -1.18 -4.88 9.11
C ILE A 93 -2.71 -4.76 9.18
N GLY A 94 -3.41 -5.83 8.78
CA GLY A 94 -4.86 -5.86 8.56
C GLY A 94 -5.28 -5.84 7.08
N PHE A 95 -4.40 -5.42 6.17
CA PHE A 95 -4.57 -5.52 4.72
C PHE A 95 -4.01 -6.85 4.22
N ASN A 96 -4.65 -7.94 4.63
CA ASN A 96 -4.34 -9.26 4.13
C ASN A 96 -4.91 -9.36 2.71
N PHE A 97 -4.06 -9.25 1.69
CA PHE A 97 -4.47 -9.50 0.30
C PHE A 97 -4.98 -10.96 0.10
N MET A 98 -4.70 -11.82 1.09
CA MET A 98 -5.10 -13.23 1.17
C MET A 98 -6.25 -13.48 2.16
N SER A 99 -6.84 -12.46 2.81
CA SER A 99 -8.04 -12.67 3.63
C SER A 99 -9.24 -12.88 2.70
N PRO A 100 -10.01 -13.98 2.84
CA PRO A 100 -11.08 -14.36 1.89
C PRO A 100 -12.17 -13.31 1.62
N GLY A 101 -12.31 -12.27 2.44
CA GLY A 101 -13.39 -11.27 2.36
C GLY A 101 -13.09 -9.96 1.60
N TRP A 102 -11.91 -9.79 0.98
CA TRP A 102 -11.60 -8.55 0.24
C TRP A 102 -12.27 -8.48 -1.15
N ARG A 103 -12.85 -9.59 -1.64
CA ARG A 103 -13.53 -9.63 -2.95
C ARG A 103 -14.99 -9.19 -2.88
N ASP A 104 -15.60 -9.10 -1.71
CA ASP A 104 -17.04 -8.86 -1.55
C ASP A 104 -17.42 -7.38 -1.36
N SER A 105 -16.53 -6.44 -1.68
CA SER A 105 -16.80 -4.99 -1.53
C SER A 105 -16.53 -4.16 -2.78
N LEU A 106 -16.56 -4.76 -3.97
CA LEU A 106 -16.55 -4.06 -5.26
C LEU A 106 -17.74 -4.44 -6.12
#